data_AF-A0A931IIX0-F1
#
_entry.id   AF-A0A931IIX0-F1
#
_cell.length_a   1.000
_cell.length_b   1.000
_cell.length_c   1.000
_cell.angle_alpha   90.00
_cell.angle_beta   90.00
_cell.angle_gamma   90.00
#
_symmetry.space_group_name_H-M   'P 1'
#
loop_
_entity.id
_entity.type
_entity.pdbx_description
1 polymer ?
#
loop_
_entity_poly.entity_id
_entity_poly.type
_entity_poly.pdbx_seq_one_letter_code
_entity_poly.pdbx_strand_id
1 'polypeptide(L)'
;MNRNAIGLIHLGMTDQMLAAQTTIKGLAKRYRYQLVRILTIDADTYMPTTLIIGTAAQARAAAIITPDPNHLGVTYKTISRACPILLPTGLMPATTAYTTGTR
;
A
#
# COMPACT_ATOMS: atom_id res chain seq x y z
N MET A 1 -5.36 14.73 13.77
CA MET A 1 -4.47 13.55 13.90
C MET A 1 -4.06 13.09 12.52
N ASN A 2 -2.77 12.79 12.30
CA ASN A 2 -2.32 12.17 11.06
C ASN A 2 -2.79 10.72 11.03
N ARG A 3 -3.24 10.25 9.86
CA ARG A 3 -3.60 8.84 9.69
C ARG A 3 -2.33 8.03 9.45
N ASN A 4 -2.29 6.79 9.94
CA ASN A 4 -1.15 5.91 9.69
C ASN A 4 -1.16 5.42 8.25
N ALA A 5 0.03 5.22 7.69
CA ALA A 5 0.22 4.51 6.43
C ALA A 5 1.43 3.60 6.50
N ILE A 6 1.44 2.57 5.66
CA ILE A 6 2.65 1.80 5.38
C ILE A 6 3.10 2.06 3.95
N GLY A 7 4.41 2.08 3.72
CA GLY A 7 5.00 2.03 2.40
C GLY A 7 5.14 0.58 1.93
N LEU A 8 5.04 0.33 0.63
CA LEU A 8 5.32 -0.97 0.02
C LEU A 8 6.31 -0.82 -1.12
N ILE A 9 7.34 -1.66 -1.14
CA ILE A 9 8.28 -1.78 -2.24
C ILE A 9 8.47 -3.27 -2.56
N HIS A 10 8.19 -3.65 -3.80
CA HIS A 10 8.63 -4.91 -4.36
C HIS A 10 10.06 -4.79 -4.93
N LEU A 11 11.01 -5.58 -4.44
CA LEU A 11 12.44 -5.50 -4.80
C LEU A 11 12.68 -5.78 -6.28
N GLY A 12 12.03 -6.81 -6.84
CA GLY A 12 12.12 -7.14 -8.28
C GLY A 12 11.44 -6.15 -9.25
N MET A 13 10.89 -5.04 -8.77
CA MET A 13 10.17 -4.05 -9.59
C MET A 13 10.85 -2.67 -9.61
N THR A 14 12.02 -2.53 -8.98
CA THR A 14 12.77 -1.28 -9.02
C THR A 14 14.27 -1.52 -9.00
N ASP A 15 14.97 -0.88 -9.94
CA ASP A 15 16.42 -0.80 -9.95
C ASP A 15 16.94 0.32 -9.01
N GLN A 16 16.04 1.16 -8.49
CA GLN A 16 16.37 2.36 -7.72
C GLN A 16 15.58 2.44 -6.41
N MET A 17 16.01 1.64 -5.43
CA MET A 17 15.44 1.60 -4.07
C MET A 17 15.29 2.99 -3.43
N LEU A 18 16.31 3.84 -3.57
CA LEU A 18 16.30 5.16 -2.97
C LEU A 18 15.22 6.07 -3.57
N ALA A 19 14.99 5.99 -4.89
CA ALA A 19 13.96 6.74 -5.57
C ALA A 19 12.56 6.28 -5.11
N ALA A 20 12.33 4.97 -5.04
CA ALA A 20 11.09 4.39 -4.53
C ALA A 20 10.77 4.86 -3.10
N GLN A 21 11.74 4.78 -2.19
CA GLN A 21 11.56 5.26 -0.81
C GLN A 21 11.30 6.77 -0.73
N THR A 22 11.99 7.55 -1.56
CA THR A 22 11.81 9.01 -1.62
C THR A 22 10.40 9.36 -2.08
N THR A 23 9.89 8.68 -3.11
CA THR A 23 8.50 8.82 -3.58
C THR A 23 7.50 8.48 -2.49
N ILE A 24 7.66 7.35 -1.79
CA ILE A 24 6.76 6.96 -0.67
C ILE A 24 6.75 8.02 0.43
N LYS A 25 7.94 8.47 0.88
CA LYS A 25 8.07 9.50 1.92
C LYS A 25 7.47 10.83 1.48
N GLY A 26 7.68 11.22 0.22
CA GLY A 26 7.10 12.41 -0.39
C GLY A 26 5.58 12.37 -0.41
N LEU A 27 4.98 11.25 -0.82
CA LEU A 27 3.53 11.05 -0.81
C LEU A 27 2.96 11.06 0.62
N ALA A 28 3.60 10.36 1.56
CA ALA A 28 3.16 10.38 2.96
C ALA A 28 3.11 11.80 3.53
N LYS A 29 4.17 12.60 3.27
CA LYS A 29 4.23 14.00 3.68
C LYS A 29 3.16 14.84 2.99
N ARG A 30 3.03 14.74 1.66
CA ARG A 30 2.06 15.51 0.85
C ARG A 30 0.61 15.29 1.33
N TYR A 31 0.26 14.06 1.66
CA TYR A 31 -1.09 13.67 2.07
C TYR A 31 -1.28 13.59 3.59
N ARG A 32 -0.29 14.06 4.37
CA ARG A 32 -0.32 14.11 5.85
C ARG A 32 -0.55 12.74 6.52
N TYR A 33 0.00 11.67 5.92
CA TYR A 33 0.08 10.37 6.56
C TYR A 33 1.32 10.28 7.46
N GLN A 34 1.16 9.63 8.60
CA GLN A 34 2.28 9.15 9.39
C GLN A 34 2.76 7.82 8.79
N LEU A 35 3.91 7.84 8.11
CA LEU A 35 4.52 6.64 7.56
C LEU A 35 5.11 5.80 8.70
N VAL A 36 4.42 4.72 9.07
CA VAL A 36 4.81 3.87 10.21
C VAL A 36 6.04 3.02 9.86
N ARG A 37 6.06 2.45 8.65
CA ARG A 37 7.19 1.68 8.11
C ARG A 37 7.09 1.55 6.60
N ILE A 38 8.19 1.15 5.96
CA ILE A 38 8.21 0.68 4.57
C ILE A 38 8.42 -0.84 4.62
N LEU A 39 7.48 -1.59 4.05
CA LEU A 39 7.56 -3.04 3.88
C LEU A 39 8.20 -3.34 2.52
N THR A 40 9.21 -4.19 2.52
CA THR A 40 9.84 -4.72 1.30
C THR A 40 9.40 -6.16 1.09
N ILE A 41 9.03 -6.50 -0.15
CA ILE A 41 8.69 -7.86 -0.58
C ILE A 41 9.49 -8.22 -1.84
N ASP A 42 9.63 -9.50 -2.11
CA ASP A 42 10.29 -10.05 -3.29
C ASP A 42 9.57 -11.33 -3.78
N ALA A 43 10.15 -12.01 -4.76
CA ALA A 43 9.59 -13.22 -5.34
C ALA A 43 9.54 -14.40 -4.36
N ASP A 44 10.44 -14.42 -3.36
CA ASP A 44 10.55 -15.50 -2.38
C ASP A 44 9.73 -15.22 -1.11
N THR A 45 9.10 -14.05 -1.03
CA THR A 45 8.25 -13.67 0.09
C THR A 45 7.05 -14.61 0.19
N TYR A 46 7.05 -15.44 1.23
CA TYR A 46 5.95 -16.37 1.50
C TYR A 46 4.64 -15.62 1.81
N MET A 47 3.59 -15.90 1.05
CA MET A 47 2.25 -15.30 1.18
C MET A 47 2.26 -13.76 1.26
N PRO A 48 2.72 -13.06 0.21
CA PRO A 48 2.98 -11.63 0.25
C PRO A 48 1.71 -10.81 0.53
N THR A 49 0.55 -11.23 -0.01
CA THR A 49 -0.73 -10.57 0.27
C THR A 49 -1.10 -10.60 1.75
N THR A 50 -0.94 -11.75 2.41
CA THR A 50 -1.21 -11.89 3.84
C THR A 50 -0.27 -11.02 4.66
N LEU A 51 1.02 -11.00 4.30
CA LEU A 51 2.02 -10.17 4.97
C LEU A 51 1.69 -8.67 4.84
N ILE A 52 1.32 -8.20 3.64
CA ILE A 52 0.95 -6.80 3.39
C ILE A 52 -0.28 -6.41 4.23
N ILE A 53 -1.36 -7.20 4.16
CA ILE A 53 -2.61 -6.92 4.88
C ILE A 53 -2.39 -6.98 6.39
N GLY A 54 -1.68 -7.99 6.88
CA GLY A 54 -1.34 -8.14 8.30
C GLY A 54 -0.51 -6.97 8.81
N THR A 55 0.49 -6.52 8.02
CA THR A 55 1.32 -5.36 8.37
C THR A 55 0.51 -4.07 8.40
N ALA A 56 -0.38 -3.86 7.42
CA ALA A 56 -1.27 -2.71 7.39
C ALA A 56 -2.22 -2.70 8.59
N ALA A 57 -2.80 -3.86 8.94
CA ALA A 57 -3.68 -4.00 10.09
C ALA A 57 -2.96 -3.72 11.42
N GLN A 58 -1.77 -4.29 11.62
CA GLN A 58 -0.94 -4.05 12.81
C GLN A 58 -0.56 -2.58 12.97
N ALA A 59 -0.23 -1.91 11.86
CA ALA A 59 0.08 -0.48 11.84
C ALA A 59 -1.18 0.42 11.96
N ARG A 60 -2.38 -0.17 11.98
CA ARG A 60 -3.67 0.55 11.85
C ARG A 60 -3.66 1.52 10.65
N ALA A 61 -3.07 1.07 9.55
CA ALA A 61 -2.84 1.87 8.36
C ALA A 61 -4.17 2.19 7.67
N ALA A 62 -4.41 3.48 7.46
CA ALA A 62 -5.54 3.97 6.68
C ALA A 62 -5.27 3.94 5.17
N ALA A 63 -4.01 3.79 4.76
CA ALA A 63 -3.59 3.62 3.37
C ALA A 63 -2.28 2.85 3.27
N ILE A 64 -2.10 2.16 2.14
CA ILE A 64 -0.82 1.62 1.67
C ILE A 64 -0.29 2.57 0.60
N ILE A 65 0.96 2.99 0.71
CA ILE A 65 1.62 3.89 -0.24
C ILE A 65 2.63 3.10 -1.05
N THR A 66 2.55 3.18 -2.37
CA THR A 66 3.50 2.52 -3.28
C THR A 66 3.93 3.48 -4.38
N PRO A 67 5.20 3.44 -4.85
CA PRO A 67 5.67 4.38 -5.87
C PRO A 67 5.09 4.09 -7.25
N ASP A 68 4.63 2.87 -7.49
CA ASP A 68 4.03 2.43 -8.76
C ASP A 68 3.14 1.18 -8.52
N PRO A 69 2.05 0.97 -9.30
CA PRO A 69 1.19 -0.21 -9.16
C PRO A 69 1.90 -1.55 -9.38
N ASN A 70 2.99 -1.61 -10.17
CA ASN A 70 3.71 -2.85 -10.44
C ASN A 70 4.28 -3.49 -9.17
N HIS A 71 4.57 -2.70 -8.13
CA HIS A 71 5.00 -3.23 -6.82
C HIS A 71 3.92 -4.01 -6.06
N LEU A 72 2.65 -3.94 -6.48
CA LEU A 72 1.55 -4.74 -5.91
C LEU A 72 1.35 -6.06 -6.67
N GLY A 73 1.92 -6.17 -7.87
CA GLY A 73 1.69 -7.27 -8.80
C GLY A 73 0.20 -7.53 -9.06
N VAL A 74 -0.14 -8.79 -9.33
CA VAL A 74 -1.53 -9.23 -9.57
C VAL A 74 -2.43 -9.12 -8.33
N THR A 75 -1.85 -8.91 -7.15
CA THR A 75 -2.57 -8.93 -5.87
C THR A 75 -3.20 -7.59 -5.50
N TYR A 76 -2.97 -6.54 -6.31
CA TYR A 76 -3.47 -5.19 -6.08
C TYR A 76 -5.00 -5.15 -5.83
N LYS A 77 -5.79 -6.00 -6.51
CA LYS A 77 -7.25 -6.09 -6.33
C LYS A 77 -7.64 -6.60 -4.96
N THR A 78 -6.88 -7.55 -4.41
CA THR A 78 -7.14 -8.11 -3.08
C THR A 78 -6.71 -7.11 -2.01
N ILE A 79 -5.54 -6.49 -2.19
CA ILE A 79 -5.02 -5.46 -1.29
C ILE A 79 -5.97 -4.26 -1.24
N SER A 80 -6.47 -3.80 -2.39
CA SER A 80 -7.40 -2.67 -2.47
C SER A 80 -8.78 -2.98 -1.87
N ARG A 81 -9.11 -4.23 -1.54
CA ARG A 81 -10.32 -4.53 -0.75
C ARG A 81 -10.08 -4.34 0.75
N ALA A 82 -8.85 -4.54 1.20
CA ALA A 82 -8.49 -4.43 2.61
C ALA A 82 -8.06 -3.01 3.02
N CYS A 83 -7.37 -2.28 2.14
CA CYS A 83 -6.85 -0.95 2.44
C CYS A 83 -6.78 -0.09 1.17
N PRO A 84 -7.13 1.22 1.22
CA PRO A 84 -6.88 2.14 0.11
C PRO A 84 -5.40 2.17 -0.28
N ILE A 85 -5.13 2.36 -1.57
CA ILE A 85 -3.77 2.38 -2.12
C ILE A 85 -3.47 3.78 -2.66
N LEU A 86 -2.45 4.43 -2.13
CA LEU A 86 -1.97 5.73 -2.59
C LEU A 86 -0.79 5.56 -3.55
N LEU A 87 -0.96 6.08 -4.76
CA LEU A 87 0.01 6.13 -5.84
C LEU A 87 0.40 7.59 -6.13
N PRO A 88 1.50 7.83 -6.87
CA PRO A 88 1.80 9.17 -7.37
C PRO A 88 0.67 9.75 -8.23
N THR A 89 -0.06 8.89 -8.95
CA THR A 89 -1.16 9.25 -9.83
C THR A 89 -2.49 9.47 -9.11
N GLY A 90 -2.59 9.09 -7.83
CA GLY A 90 -3.82 9.29 -7.05
C GLY A 90 -4.11 8.17 -6.05
N LEU A 91 -5.28 8.26 -5.41
CA LEU A 91 -5.75 7.27 -4.45
C LEU A 91 -6.66 6.25 -5.16
N MET A 92 -6.27 4.99 -5.15
CA MET A 92 -7.16 3.86 -5.42
C MET A 92 -8.02 3.62 -4.17
N PRO A 93 -9.34 3.84 -4.24
CA PRO A 93 -10.21 3.67 -3.08
C PRO A 93 -10.31 2.20 -2.68
N ALA A 94 -10.62 1.96 -1.41
CA ALA A 94 -10.95 0.62 -0.98
C ALA A 94 -12.25 0.17 -1.67
N THR A 95 -12.24 -0.96 -2.37
CA THR A 95 -13.47 -1.49 -2.99
C THR A 95 -14.28 -2.19 -1.91
N THR A 96 -15.28 -1.49 -1.35
CA THR A 96 -16.24 -2.11 -0.43
C THR A 96 -17.21 -2.97 -1.24
N ALA A 97 -17.09 -4.29 -1.14
CA ALA A 97 -18.04 -5.21 -1.74
C ALA A 97 -19.30 -5.32 -0.85
N TYR A 98 -20.05 -4.22 -0.68
CA TYR A 98 -21.42 -4.24 -0.15
C TYR A 98 -22.19 -3.06 -0.73
N THR A 99 -22.92 -3.30 -1.81
CA THR A 99 -24.14 -2.54 -2.10
C THR A 99 -25.26 -3.28 -1.38
N THR A 100 -25.83 -2.65 -0.37
CA THR A 100 -26.98 -3.12 0.38
C THR A 100 -28.09 -3.51 -0.60
N GLY A 101 -28.35 -4.82 -0.74
CA GLY A 101 -29.62 -5.29 -1.27
C GLY A 101 -30.69 -5.00 -0.24
N THR A 102 -31.44 -3.92 -0.45
CA THR A 102 -32.72 -3.71 0.22
C THR A 102 -33.75 -4.64 -0.40
N ARG A 103 -34.19 -5.64 0.37
CA ARG A 103 -35.60 -6.05 0.39
C ARG A 103 -35.91 -6.87 1.64
#